data_AF-A0A965WBN3-F1
#
_entry.id   AF-A0A965WBN3-F1
#
_cell.length_a   1.000
_cell.length_b   1.000
_cell.length_c   1.000
_cell.angle_alpha   90.00
_cell.angle_beta   90.00
_cell.angle_gamma   90.00
#
_symmetry.space_group_name_H-M   'P 1'
#
loop_
_entity.id
_entity.type
_entity.pdbx_description
1 polymer ?
#
loop_
_entity_poly.entity_id
_entity_poly.type
_entity_poly.pdbx_seq_one_letter_code
_entity_poly.pdbx_strand_id
1 'polypeptide(L)'
;PALRRKAAPDVDVLYGDTRHDVKREDRLPSFQRRPAFSPERLRSHNYIGETLVVRRQLVNEAGGLAALTATDAHDRNLRLCERAKRIERVAEIFNVTPSATFCRLQPRSCDSTSVTRRYRSRR
;
A
#
# COMPACT_ATOMS: atom_id res chain seq x y z
N PRO A 1 -7.11 -15.50 -22.02
CA PRO A 1 -5.64 -15.52 -21.78
C PRO A 1 -5.17 -14.16 -21.23
N ALA A 2 -4.91 -14.08 -19.91
CA ALA A 2 -4.36 -12.86 -19.32
C ALA A 2 -2.93 -12.63 -19.85
N LEU A 3 -2.69 -11.49 -20.51
CA LEU A 3 -1.35 -11.14 -21.00
C LEU A 3 -0.37 -11.11 -19.81
N ARG A 4 0.60 -12.04 -19.80
CA ARG A 4 1.70 -12.02 -18.84
C ARG A 4 2.63 -10.86 -19.21
N ARG A 5 2.42 -9.70 -18.60
CA ARG A 5 3.30 -8.55 -18.79
C ARG A 5 4.64 -8.82 -18.11
N LYS A 6 5.72 -8.92 -18.89
CA LYS A 6 7.08 -8.92 -18.35
C LYS A 6 7.46 -7.49 -17.99
N ALA A 7 7.72 -7.23 -16.71
CA ALA A 7 8.45 -6.04 -16.31
C ALA A 7 9.89 -6.10 -16.83
N ALA A 8 10.52 -4.94 -17.02
CA ALA A 8 11.92 -4.90 -17.42
C ALA A 8 12.80 -5.57 -16.34
N PRO A 9 13.87 -6.30 -16.73
CA PRO A 9 14.65 -7.12 -15.79
C PRO A 9 15.40 -6.31 -14.72
N ASP A 10 15.56 -5.01 -14.94
CA ASP A 10 16.28 -4.04 -14.12
C ASP A 10 15.36 -3.16 -13.27
N VAL A 11 14.06 -3.44 -13.19
CA VAL A 11 13.16 -2.71 -12.28
C VAL A 11 13.45 -3.07 -10.83
N ASP A 12 13.59 -2.08 -9.96
CA ASP A 12 13.84 -2.27 -8.53
C ASP A 12 12.56 -2.27 -7.70
N VAL A 13 11.57 -1.47 -8.11
CA VAL A 13 10.28 -1.35 -7.45
C VAL A 13 9.14 -1.38 -8.47
N LEU A 14 8.15 -2.22 -8.20
CA LEU A 14 6.90 -2.30 -8.95
C LEU A 14 5.72 -2.04 -8.00
N TYR A 15 4.78 -1.23 -8.45
CA TYR A 15 3.51 -1.06 -7.76
C TYR A 15 2.34 -1.05 -8.75
N GLY A 16 1.16 -1.41 -8.24
CA GLY A 16 -0.02 -1.62 -9.05
C GLY A 16 -1.24 -0.88 -8.56
N ASP A 17 -2.32 -1.10 -9.28
CA ASP A 17 -3.63 -0.55 -8.95
C ASP A 17 -4.27 -1.33 -7.80
N THR A 18 -5.17 -0.66 -7.08
CA THR A 18 -5.91 -1.26 -5.98
C THR A 18 -7.38 -1.34 -6.37
N ARG A 19 -7.98 -2.50 -6.16
CA ARG A 19 -9.43 -2.70 -6.28
C ARG A 19 -10.03 -2.70 -4.88
N HIS A 20 -11.10 -1.96 -4.67
CA HIS A 20 -11.88 -2.01 -3.44
C HIS A 20 -13.15 -2.79 -3.71
N ASP A 21 -13.21 -4.02 -3.21
CA ASP A 21 -14.41 -4.84 -3.30
C ASP A 21 -15.37 -4.45 -2.19
N VAL A 22 -16.07 -3.34 -2.40
CA VAL A 22 -17.19 -2.92 -1.55
C VAL A 22 -18.39 -3.80 -1.89
N LYS A 23 -18.85 -4.56 -0.90
CA LYS A 23 -20.11 -5.31 -0.96
C LYS A 23 -21.15 -4.53 -0.18
N ARG A 24 -21.80 -3.57 -0.83
CA ARG A 24 -23.02 -2.95 -0.35
C ARG A 24 -24.00 -2.84 -1.51
N GLU A 25 -25.29 -2.87 -1.18
CA GLU A 25 -26.38 -2.77 -2.16
C GLU A 25 -26.38 -1.42 -2.90
N ASP A 26 -25.84 -0.37 -2.26
CA ASP A 26 -25.78 1.00 -2.76
C ASP A 26 -24.46 1.38 -3.47
N ARG A 27 -23.43 0.52 -3.46
CA ARG A 27 -22.11 0.85 -4.00
C ARG A 27 -21.45 -0.30 -4.75
N LEU A 28 -21.03 0.00 -5.98
CA LEU A 28 -20.24 -0.89 -6.81
C LEU A 28 -18.75 -0.92 -6.36
N PRO A 29 -18.02 -2.03 -6.65
CA PRO A 29 -16.58 -2.08 -6.46
C PRO A 29 -15.87 -0.92 -7.18
N SER A 30 -14.95 -0.26 -6.49
CA SER A 30 -14.19 0.86 -7.07
C SER A 30 -12.76 0.44 -7.42
N PHE A 31 -12.24 1.06 -8.49
CA PHE A 31 -10.87 0.82 -8.95
C PHE A 31 -10.06 2.10 -8.77
N GLN A 32 -9.02 2.03 -7.93
CA GLN A 32 -8.09 3.12 -7.73
C GLN A 32 -6.89 2.95 -8.66
N ARG A 33 -6.90 3.72 -9.76
CA ARG A 33 -5.76 3.79 -10.69
C ARG A 33 -4.67 4.69 -10.10
N ARG A 34 -3.47 4.16 -9.89
CA ARG A 34 -2.34 4.91 -9.35
C ARG A 34 -1.63 5.75 -10.41
N PRO A 35 -1.25 7.00 -10.19
CA PRO A 35 -0.50 7.74 -11.21
C PRO A 35 0.89 7.13 -11.49
N ALA A 36 1.54 7.60 -12.57
CA ALA A 36 2.96 7.34 -12.81
C ALA A 36 3.82 7.83 -11.63
N PHE A 37 4.99 7.20 -11.45
CA PHE A 37 5.85 7.48 -10.31
C PHE A 37 6.38 8.92 -10.36
N SER A 38 6.26 9.60 -9.23
CA SER A 38 6.84 10.90 -8.96
C SER A 38 7.41 10.90 -7.53
N PRO A 39 8.71 11.19 -7.35
CA PRO A 39 9.32 11.25 -6.02
C PRO A 39 8.74 12.40 -5.20
N GLU A 40 8.54 13.56 -5.81
CA GLU A 40 7.92 14.73 -5.16
C GLU A 40 6.54 14.41 -4.60
N ARG A 41 5.70 13.73 -5.39
CA ARG A 41 4.37 13.31 -4.93
C ARG A 41 4.44 12.33 -3.76
N LEU A 42 5.45 11.45 -3.74
CA LEU A 42 5.59 10.43 -2.70
C LEU A 42 6.00 11.07 -1.38
N ARG A 43 6.83 12.11 -1.43
CA ARG A 43 7.22 12.92 -0.26
C ARG A 43 6.02 13.66 0.35
N SER A 44 5.01 14.01 -0.44
CA SER A 44 3.81 14.68 0.07
C SER A 44 2.81 13.71 0.71
N HIS A 45 2.52 12.56 0.07
CA HIS A 45 1.57 11.59 0.59
C HIS A 45 1.77 10.18 0.00
N ASN A 46 1.35 9.13 0.73
CA ASN A 46 1.46 7.76 0.23
C ASN A 46 0.36 7.46 -0.80
N TYR A 47 0.69 7.55 -2.09
CA TYR A 47 -0.21 7.15 -3.17
C TYR A 47 0.12 5.76 -3.75
N ILE A 48 1.22 5.13 -3.34
CA ILE A 48 1.59 3.77 -3.77
C ILE A 48 0.72 2.74 -3.04
N GLY A 49 0.47 2.98 -1.74
CA GLY A 49 -0.35 2.14 -0.88
C GLY A 49 0.47 1.08 -0.13
N GLU A 50 -0.20 0.01 0.28
CA GLU A 50 0.37 -1.03 1.14
C GLU A 50 1.15 -2.11 0.41
N THR A 51 0.89 -2.28 -0.88
CA THR A 51 1.41 -3.41 -1.66
C THR A 51 2.32 -2.91 -2.77
N LEU A 52 3.57 -3.35 -2.72
CA LEU A 52 4.58 -3.14 -3.74
C LEU A 52 5.49 -4.37 -3.80
N VAL A 53 6.10 -4.59 -4.96
CA VAL A 53 7.10 -5.64 -5.18
C VAL A 53 8.45 -4.97 -5.34
N VAL A 54 9.45 -5.51 -4.65
CA VAL A 54 10.75 -4.85 -4.50
C VAL A 54 11.85 -5.87 -4.70
N ARG A 55 12.93 -5.47 -5.37
CA ARG A 55 14.15 -6.28 -5.49
C ARG A 55 14.72 -6.56 -4.10
N ARG A 56 15.03 -7.84 -3.82
CA ARG A 56 15.56 -8.27 -2.51
C ARG A 56 16.79 -7.48 -2.06
N GLN A 57 17.69 -7.15 -2.98
CA GLN A 57 18.88 -6.35 -2.68
C GLN A 57 18.50 -4.98 -2.10
N LEU A 58 17.55 -4.29 -2.72
CA LEU A 58 17.06 -2.99 -2.27
C LEU A 58 16.40 -3.06 -0.88
N VAL A 59 15.67 -4.15 -0.60
CA VAL A 59 15.09 -4.42 0.74
C VAL A 59 16.19 -4.48 1.80
N ASN A 60 17.30 -5.16 1.52
CA ASN A 60 18.42 -5.26 2.44
C ASN A 60 19.10 -3.90 2.64
N GLU A 61 19.32 -3.14 1.56
CA GLU A 61 19.93 -1.80 1.60
C GLU A 61 19.06 -0.76 2.33
N ALA A 62 17.74 -0.94 2.35
CA ALA A 62 16.79 -0.06 3.03
C ALA A 62 16.56 -0.40 4.52
N GLY A 63 17.33 -1.34 5.09
CA GLY A 63 17.27 -1.73 6.51
C GLY A 63 16.70 -3.13 6.77
N GLY A 64 16.40 -3.90 5.73
CA GLY A 64 15.94 -5.27 5.84
C GLY A 64 14.42 -5.41 6.02
N LEU A 65 13.93 -6.62 5.76
CA LEU A 65 12.48 -6.89 5.71
C LEU A 65 11.78 -6.58 7.03
N ALA A 66 12.33 -7.01 8.17
CA ALA A 66 11.70 -6.83 9.49
C ALA A 66 11.49 -5.36 9.84
N ALA A 67 12.49 -4.51 9.59
CA ALA A 67 12.41 -3.08 9.84
C ALA A 67 11.36 -2.42 8.94
N LEU A 68 11.34 -2.77 7.65
CA LEU A 68 10.40 -2.22 6.68
C LEU A 68 8.95 -2.64 6.96
N THR A 69 8.72 -3.86 7.44
CA THR A 69 7.37 -4.33 7.82
C THR A 69 6.87 -3.74 9.13
N ALA A 70 7.78 -3.30 10.01
CA ALA A 70 7.43 -2.69 11.29
C ALA A 70 7.12 -1.19 11.19
N THR A 71 7.42 -0.57 10.06
CA THR A 71 7.26 0.88 9.86
C THR A 71 5.99 1.19 9.07
N ASP A 72 5.48 2.42 9.20
CA ASP A 72 4.34 2.88 8.41
C ASP A 72 4.61 2.72 6.90
N ALA A 73 3.55 2.44 6.16
CA ALA A 73 3.63 2.21 4.73
C ALA A 73 4.22 3.39 3.95
N HIS A 74 3.95 4.62 4.39
CA HIS A 74 4.52 5.82 3.76
C HIS A 74 6.04 5.85 3.92
N ASP A 75 6.54 5.71 5.15
CA ASP A 75 7.97 5.76 5.43
C ASP A 75 8.72 4.56 4.81
N ARG A 76 8.13 3.36 4.86
CA ARG A 76 8.61 2.19 4.12
C ARG A 76 8.77 2.51 2.63
N ASN A 77 7.74 3.07 2.02
CA ASN A 77 7.74 3.36 0.58
C ASN A 77 8.76 4.45 0.23
N LEU A 78 8.91 5.48 1.08
CA LEU A 78 9.95 6.51 0.92
C LEU A 78 11.34 5.89 0.96
N ARG A 79 11.68 5.14 2.02
CA ARG A 79 13.02 4.53 2.17
C ARG A 79 13.42 3.67 0.98
N LEU A 80 12.45 2.93 0.43
CA LEU A 80 12.65 2.07 -0.73
C LEU A 80 12.79 2.87 -2.02
N CYS A 81 11.87 3.80 -2.28
CA CYS A 81 11.84 4.56 -3.54
C CYS A 81 12.98 5.57 -3.65
N GLU A 82 13.51 6.09 -2.54
CA GLU A 82 14.67 6.98 -2.57
C GLU A 82 15.99 6.27 -2.90
N ARG A 83 16.06 4.95 -2.66
CA ARG A 83 17.25 4.11 -2.97
C ARG A 83 17.11 3.37 -4.31
N ALA A 84 15.90 3.23 -4.83
CA ALA A 84 15.63 2.55 -6.08
C ALA A 84 16.15 3.36 -7.28
N LYS A 85 16.73 2.68 -8.28
CA LYS A 85 17.16 3.32 -9.53
C LYS A 85 16.05 3.34 -10.56
N ARG A 86 15.23 2.28 -10.59
CA ARG A 86 14.14 2.14 -11.54
C ARG A 86 12.85 1.71 -10.85
N ILE A 87 11.83 2.54 -11.00
CA ILE A 87 10.50 2.35 -10.38
C ILE A 87 9.45 2.40 -11.48
N GLU A 88 8.58 1.40 -11.53
CA GLU A 88 7.54 1.33 -12.56
C GLU A 88 6.16 1.05 -11.96
N ARG A 89 5.17 1.77 -12.51
CA ARG A 89 3.75 1.49 -12.26
C ARG A 89 3.26 0.45 -13.26
N VAL A 90 2.69 -0.64 -12.77
CA VAL A 90 1.98 -1.63 -13.58
C VAL A 90 0.48 -1.32 -13.52
N ALA A 91 -0.18 -1.22 -14.68
CA ALA A 91 -1.63 -1.00 -14.77
C ALA A 91 -2.41 -2.31 -14.54
N GLU A 92 -2.06 -3.04 -13.48
CA GLU A 92 -2.66 -4.30 -13.07
C GLU A 92 -3.04 -4.23 -11.59
N ILE A 93 -4.00 -5.05 -11.18
CA ILE A 93 -4.49 -5.06 -9.80
C ILE A 93 -3.52 -5.86 -8.95
N PHE A 94 -2.84 -5.18 -8.03
CA PHE A 94 -1.89 -5.82 -7.10
C PHE A 94 -2.53 -6.13 -5.75
N ASN A 95 -3.54 -5.37 -5.38
CA ASN A 95 -4.22 -5.51 -4.10
C ASN A 95 -5.73 -5.39 -4.29
N VAL A 96 -6.46 -6.29 -3.63
CA VAL A 96 -7.91 -6.22 -3.49
C VAL A 96 -8.21 -5.94 -2.02
N THR A 97 -8.68 -4.75 -1.72
CA THR A 97 -9.14 -4.40 -0.38
C THR A 97 -10.57 -4.91 -0.21
N PRO A 98 -10.83 -5.87 0.70
CA PRO A 98 -12.18 -6.36 0.92
C PRO A 98 -13.04 -5.33 1.64
N SER A 99 -14.37 -5.38 1.41
CA SER A 99 -15.39 -4.49 1.98
C SER A 99 -15.24 -4.27 3.49
N ALA A 100 -14.95 -5.35 4.24
CA ALA A 100 -14.81 -5.32 5.68
C ALA A 100 -13.62 -4.48 6.17
N THR A 101 -12.55 -4.41 5.38
CA THR A 101 -11.37 -3.59 5.67
C THR A 101 -11.58 -2.16 5.16
N PHE A 102 -12.18 -1.99 3.98
CA PHE A 102 -12.49 -0.68 3.41
C PHE A 102 -13.41 0.14 4.33
N CYS A 103 -14.47 -0.45 4.88
CA CYS A 103 -15.39 0.24 5.80
C CYS A 103 -14.76 0.59 7.15
N ARG A 104 -13.66 -0.07 7.56
CA ARG A 104 -12.93 0.27 8.79
C ARG A 104 -11.93 1.41 8.60
N LEU A 105 -11.49 1.67 7.37
CA LEU A 105 -10.56 2.74 7.02
C LEU A 105 -11.24 4.05 6.64
N GLN A 106 -12.57 4.05 6.47
CA GLN A 106 -13.29 5.32 6.47
C GLN A 106 -13.20 5.89 7.89
N PRO A 107 -12.91 7.20 8.07
CA PRO A 107 -13.06 7.80 9.37
C PRO A 107 -14.49 7.51 9.79
N ARG A 108 -14.66 6.81 10.91
CA ARG A 108 -15.93 6.93 11.63
C ARG A 108 -16.10 8.43 11.78
N SER A 109 -17.23 8.98 11.34
CA SER A 109 -17.64 10.31 11.80
C SER A 109 -17.30 10.37 13.27
N CYS A 110 -16.53 11.39 13.66
CA CYS A 110 -15.99 11.55 15.01
C CYS A 110 -17.14 11.42 16.03
N ASP A 111 -17.39 10.21 16.52
CA ASP A 111 -18.14 9.98 17.73
C ASP A 111 -17.11 10.10 18.83
N SER A 112 -17.04 11.31 19.39
CA SER A 112 -16.25 11.66 20.55
C SER A 112 -16.78 10.96 21.80
N THR A 113 -16.89 9.62 21.82
CA THR A 113 -17.25 8.87 23.03
C THR A 113 -16.86 7.39 22.91
N SER A 114 -15.57 7.07 23.09
CA SER A 114 -15.15 5.84 23.79
C SER A 114 -13.63 5.66 23.77
N VAL A 115 -12.90 6.58 24.40
CA VAL A 115 -11.62 6.21 25.02
C VAL A 115 -11.96 5.76 26.43
N THR A 116 -12.16 4.47 26.61
CA THR A 116 -11.77 3.79 27.84
C THR A 116 -11.87 2.29 27.69
N ARG A 117 -10.85 1.63 28.25
CA ARG A 117 -10.89 0.28 28.83
C ARG A 117 -10.47 -0.86 27.89
N ARG A 118 -9.19 -1.19 27.98
CA ARG A 118 -8.75 -2.55 28.38
C ARG A 118 -7.26 -2.55 28.77
N TYR A 119 -7.00 -2.14 30.02
CA TYR A 119 -5.84 -2.63 30.77
C TYR A 119 -6.35 -3.21 32.08
N ARG A 120 -6.70 -4.50 32.07
CA ARG A 120 -6.79 -5.38 33.24
C ARG A 120 -7.27 -6.75 32.78
N SER A 121 -6.32 -7.68 32.63
CA SER A 121 -6.32 -8.98 33.30
C SER A 121 -5.37 -9.92 32.57
N ARG A 122 -4.18 -10.14 33.12
CA ARG A 122 -3.65 -11.49 33.31
C ARG A 122 -2.98 -11.48 34.68
N ARG A 123 -3.60 -12.27 35.55
CA ARG A 123 -3.03 -12.71 36.82
C ARG A 123 -1.74 -13.47 36.57
#